data_AF-A0A0B1SS17-F1
#
_entry.id   AF-A0A0B1SS17-F1
#
_cell.length_a   1.000
_cell.length_b   1.000
_cell.length_c   1.000
_cell.angle_alpha   90.00
_cell.angle_beta   90.00
_cell.angle_gamma   90.00
#
_symmetry.space_group_name_H-M   'P 1'
#
loop_
_entity.id
_entity.type
_entity.pdbx_description
1 polymer ?
#
loop_
_entity_poly.entity_id
_entity_poly.type
_entity_poly.pdbx_seq_one_letter_code
_entity_poly.pdbx_strand_id
1 'polypeptide(L)'
;MQFIGPLSKTHCIFAGDLLNFGKDKPAESEVQRDKYCRLFLKKECVYALSPAPLDEGSFILGIAKTLFDRPLDSTAAIWVYGYTKDSKIFKVTNDTMFNNYEDFESEVKDKMTIVPNVSPGKNSRRLSFRAVSLPRYFKDEGHNANCIVFLTAVNNVNAFENATLKTSFSKEVAVSLKSVDVSSIVPKGEAIKVSRGYTKDDVDRVMKAILK
;
A
#
# COMPACT_ATOMS: atom_id res chain seq x y z
N MET A 1 -23.72 -9.39 -6.39
CA MET A 1 -22.92 -9.79 -7.56
C MET A 1 -21.94 -10.85 -7.08
N GLN A 2 -22.12 -12.11 -7.46
CA GLN A 2 -21.26 -13.23 -7.03
C GLN A 2 -20.03 -13.31 -7.94
N PHE A 3 -18.84 -13.28 -7.35
CA PHE A 3 -17.58 -13.44 -8.06
C PHE A 3 -17.39 -14.92 -8.46
N ILE A 4 -17.45 -15.21 -9.76
CA ILE A 4 -17.15 -16.52 -10.34
C ILE A 4 -15.79 -16.39 -11.05
N GLY A 5 -14.71 -16.39 -10.26
CA GLY A 5 -13.35 -16.64 -10.73
C GLY A 5 -12.84 -17.94 -10.10
N PRO A 6 -11.83 -18.61 -10.67
CA PRO A 6 -11.26 -19.81 -10.05
C PRO A 6 -10.78 -19.47 -8.63
N LEU A 7 -11.27 -20.22 -7.65
CA LEU A 7 -10.93 -20.07 -6.22
C LEU A 7 -9.49 -20.53 -5.98
N SER A 8 -8.51 -19.67 -6.25
CA SER A 8 -7.10 -19.92 -5.94
C SER A 8 -6.70 -19.19 -4.66
N LYS A 9 -5.79 -19.82 -3.89
CA LYS A 9 -5.14 -19.18 -2.74
C LYS A 9 -4.37 -17.95 -3.22
N THR A 10 -4.56 -16.84 -2.53
CA THR A 10 -4.00 -15.54 -2.92
C THR A 10 -2.93 -15.16 -1.91
N HIS A 11 -1.70 -14.98 -2.40
CA HIS A 11 -0.54 -14.65 -1.59
C HIS A 11 0.01 -13.32 -2.14
N CYS A 12 -0.46 -12.20 -1.58
CA CYS A 12 -0.19 -10.87 -2.11
C CYS A 12 0.84 -10.11 -1.29
N ILE A 13 1.70 -9.37 -1.98
CA ILE A 13 2.54 -8.35 -1.36
C ILE A 13 1.94 -6.98 -1.69
N PHE A 14 1.72 -6.18 -0.66
CA PHE A 14 1.39 -4.77 -0.77
C PHE A 14 2.69 -3.96 -0.73
N ALA A 15 2.99 -3.24 -1.81
CA ALA A 15 4.14 -2.34 -1.89
C ALA A 15 3.67 -0.89 -1.69
N GLY A 16 3.94 -0.34 -0.50
CA GLY A 16 3.46 0.98 -0.06
C GLY A 16 4.47 2.12 -0.25
N ASP A 17 3.97 3.31 -0.62
CA ASP A 17 4.70 4.50 -1.04
C ASP A 17 4.73 5.62 0.01
N LEU A 18 5.63 5.53 0.99
CA LEU A 18 5.83 6.63 1.95
C LEU A 18 6.57 7.84 1.36
N LEU A 19 6.92 7.89 0.07
CA LEU A 19 7.64 9.03 -0.52
C LEU A 19 6.75 10.23 -0.80
N ASN A 20 5.52 9.98 -1.22
CA ASN A 20 4.62 11.02 -1.68
C ASN A 20 3.72 11.59 -0.56
N PHE A 21 3.53 10.86 0.53
CA PHE A 21 2.85 11.37 1.73
C PHE A 21 3.75 12.24 2.63
N GLY A 22 5.08 12.16 2.48
CA GLY A 22 6.02 12.99 3.24
C GLY A 22 6.10 14.46 2.80
N LYS A 23 5.58 14.81 1.61
CA LYS A 23 5.59 16.19 1.07
C LYS A 23 4.22 16.87 1.09
N ASP A 24 3.15 16.10 0.94
CA ASP A 24 1.79 16.60 1.13
C ASP A 24 1.52 16.68 2.63
N LYS A 25 1.97 17.76 3.27
CA LYS A 25 1.52 18.11 4.63
C LYS A 25 -0.02 18.00 4.65
N PRO A 26 -0.59 17.20 5.57
CA PRO A 26 -0.47 17.56 6.96
C PRO A 26 -0.29 16.37 7.92
N ALA A 27 0.87 15.69 7.89
CA ALA A 27 1.33 14.91 9.05
C ALA A 27 1.62 15.81 10.29
N GLU A 28 1.70 17.14 10.10
CA GLU A 28 1.70 18.12 11.20
C GLU A 28 0.32 18.32 11.86
N SER A 29 -0.78 17.93 11.20
CA SER A 29 -2.12 18.21 11.74
C SER A 29 -2.60 17.19 12.77
N GLU A 30 -2.09 15.97 12.83
CA GLU A 30 -2.52 14.99 13.84
C GLU A 30 -1.78 15.20 15.18
N VAL A 31 -0.48 15.48 15.12
CA VAL A 31 0.32 15.84 16.31
C VAL A 31 -0.09 17.22 16.86
N GLN A 32 -0.55 18.16 16.02
CA GLN A 32 -1.17 19.41 16.48
C GLN A 32 -2.63 19.22 16.97
N ARG A 33 -3.41 18.31 16.38
CA ARG A 33 -4.79 18.00 16.82
C ARG A 33 -4.83 17.36 18.20
N ASP A 34 -3.95 16.39 18.48
CA ASP A 34 -3.87 15.77 19.82
C ASP A 34 -3.38 16.76 20.89
N LYS A 35 -2.51 17.71 20.49
CA LYS A 35 -2.05 18.80 21.35
C LYS A 35 -3.18 19.80 21.66
N TYR A 36 -4.03 20.14 20.69
CA TYR A 36 -5.17 21.04 20.87
C TYR A 36 -6.29 20.43 21.73
N CYS A 37 -6.59 19.13 21.57
CA CYS A 37 -7.57 18.42 22.41
C CYS A 37 -7.12 18.27 23.87
N ARG A 38 -5.81 18.18 24.13
CA ARG A 38 -5.27 18.14 25.51
C ARG A 38 -5.20 19.52 26.17
N LEU A 39 -5.12 20.60 25.39
CA LEU A 39 -4.97 21.97 25.90
C LEU A 39 -6.31 22.62 26.31
N PHE A 40 -7.44 22.16 25.76
CA PHE A 40 -8.77 22.66 26.13
C PHE A 40 -9.55 21.61 26.92
N LEU A 41 -9.74 21.90 28.20
CA LEU A 41 -10.38 21.06 29.20
C LEU A 41 -11.67 20.39 28.69
N LYS A 42 -11.66 19.06 28.73
CA LYS A 42 -12.78 18.11 28.81
C LYS A 42 -14.16 18.79 28.89
N LYS A 43 -14.89 18.88 27.77
CA LYS A 43 -16.34 18.57 27.76
C LYS A 43 -17.04 18.51 26.41
N GLU A 44 -16.47 19.00 25.30
CA GLU A 44 -17.17 18.95 24.01
C GLU A 44 -16.23 18.59 22.84
N CYS A 45 -15.77 17.34 22.80
CA CYS A 45 -15.38 16.71 21.55
C CYS A 45 -16.52 15.81 21.08
N VAL A 46 -17.62 16.44 20.65
CA VAL A 46 -18.66 15.77 19.86
C VAL A 46 -18.41 16.19 18.42
N TYR A 47 -17.46 15.51 17.77
CA TYR A 47 -17.38 15.53 16.31
C TYR A 47 -17.83 14.16 15.81
N ALA A 48 -18.78 14.24 14.87
CA ALA A 48 -19.38 13.13 14.13
C ALA A 48 -18.33 12.12 13.66
N LEU A 49 -18.80 10.91 13.36
CA LEU A 49 -18.14 9.88 12.55
C LEU A 49 -17.61 10.48 11.23
N SER A 50 -16.52 11.24 11.30
CA SER A 50 -15.70 11.60 10.17
C SER A 50 -14.91 10.35 9.82
N PRO A 51 -14.87 9.92 8.55
CA PRO A 51 -14.04 8.79 8.16
C PRO A 51 -12.60 9.10 8.58
N ALA A 52 -11.91 8.07 9.11
CA ALA A 52 -10.49 8.13 9.44
C ALA A 52 -9.71 8.82 8.31
N PRO A 53 -8.64 9.58 8.59
CA PRO A 53 -7.84 10.18 7.54
C PRO A 53 -7.45 9.10 6.53
N LEU A 54 -7.88 9.29 5.28
CA LEU A 54 -7.76 8.33 4.20
C LEU A 54 -6.32 8.33 3.68
N ASP A 55 -5.42 7.77 4.48
CA ASP A 55 -4.03 7.53 4.12
C ASP A 55 -3.87 6.19 3.37
N GLU A 56 -2.71 5.98 2.77
CA GLU A 56 -2.42 4.75 2.02
C GLU A 56 -2.47 3.48 2.88
N GLY A 57 -2.08 3.55 4.16
CA GLY A 57 -2.12 2.41 5.07
C GLY A 57 -3.56 1.94 5.28
N SER A 58 -4.46 2.88 5.55
CA SER A 58 -5.89 2.61 5.69
C SER A 58 -6.50 2.00 4.41
N PHE A 59 -6.02 2.39 3.23
CA PHE A 59 -6.47 1.78 1.97
C PHE A 59 -5.98 0.33 1.81
N ILE A 60 -4.71 0.08 2.12
CA ILE A 60 -4.12 -1.26 2.14
C ILE A 60 -4.90 -2.17 3.09
N LEU A 61 -5.25 -1.67 4.28
CA LEU A 61 -6.05 -2.41 5.26
C LEU A 61 -7.45 -2.73 4.75
N GLY A 62 -8.11 -1.80 4.03
CA GLY A 62 -9.41 -2.07 3.40
C GLY A 62 -9.37 -3.21 2.39
N ILE A 63 -8.33 -3.24 1.55
CA ILE A 63 -8.10 -4.33 0.59
C ILE A 63 -7.79 -5.63 1.33
N ALA A 64 -6.88 -5.59 2.30
CA ALA A 64 -6.47 -6.77 3.06
C ALA A 64 -7.63 -7.38 3.86
N LYS A 65 -8.49 -6.55 4.48
CA LYS A 65 -9.68 -7.04 5.18
C LYS A 65 -10.58 -7.83 4.25
N THR A 66 -10.82 -7.30 3.06
CA THR A 66 -11.62 -7.97 2.02
C THR A 66 -10.94 -9.25 1.50
N LEU A 67 -9.61 -9.29 1.48
CA LEU A 67 -8.83 -10.48 1.12
C LEU A 67 -8.94 -11.58 2.18
N PHE A 68 -8.77 -11.26 3.46
CA PHE A 68 -8.79 -12.21 4.58
C PHE A 68 -10.20 -12.68 4.96
N ASP A 69 -11.25 -11.90 4.69
CA ASP A 69 -12.64 -12.31 4.91
C ASP A 69 -13.11 -13.39 3.90
N ARG A 70 -12.28 -13.73 2.92
CA ARG A 70 -12.57 -14.81 1.97
C ARG A 70 -12.40 -16.18 2.64
N PRO A 71 -13.18 -17.19 2.23
CA PRO A 71 -13.09 -18.55 2.80
C PRO A 71 -11.83 -19.33 2.38
N LEU A 72 -10.85 -18.70 1.74
CA LEU A 72 -9.60 -19.32 1.29
C LEU A 72 -8.44 -18.82 2.12
N ASP A 73 -7.53 -19.72 2.47
CA ASP A 73 -6.25 -19.39 3.10
C ASP A 73 -5.45 -18.43 2.20
N SER A 74 -5.65 -17.14 2.41
CA SER A 74 -4.93 -16.07 1.74
C SER A 74 -3.88 -15.54 2.70
N THR A 75 -2.74 -15.13 2.17
CA THR A 75 -1.72 -14.47 2.97
C THR A 75 -1.33 -13.14 2.36
N ALA A 76 -0.89 -12.22 3.20
CA ALA A 76 -0.49 -10.89 2.79
C ALA A 76 0.84 -10.50 3.44
N ALA A 77 1.64 -9.75 2.71
CA ALA A 77 2.84 -9.11 3.21
C ALA A 77 2.86 -7.63 2.87
N ILE A 78 3.52 -6.81 3.69
CA ILE A 78 3.68 -5.38 3.48
C ILE A 78 5.16 -5.05 3.31
N TRP A 79 5.46 -4.41 2.18
CA TRP A 79 6.75 -3.83 1.88
C TRP A 79 6.60 -2.33 1.70
N VAL A 80 7.19 -1.54 2.59
CA VAL A 80 7.15 -0.09 2.47
C VAL A 80 8.46 0.40 1.87
N TYR A 81 8.37 1.34 0.93
CA TYR A 81 9.53 2.04 0.40
C TYR A 81 9.39 3.54 0.64
N GLY A 82 10.53 4.23 0.81
CA GLY A 82 10.52 5.68 0.97
C GLY A 82 11.15 6.22 2.24
N TYR A 83 10.41 7.08 2.94
CA TYR A 83 10.74 7.62 4.26
C TYR A 83 10.41 6.61 5.38
N THR A 84 10.92 5.39 5.24
CA THR A 84 10.76 4.29 6.19
C THR A 84 12.10 3.87 6.78
N LYS A 85 12.07 3.26 7.97
CA LYS A 85 13.21 2.54 8.58
C LYS A 85 13.42 1.15 7.97
N ASP A 86 12.45 0.66 7.20
CA ASP A 86 12.53 -0.66 6.61
C ASP A 86 13.76 -0.86 5.75
N SER A 87 14.22 -2.11 5.74
CA SER A 87 15.26 -2.56 4.83
C SER A 87 14.87 -2.23 3.39
N LYS A 88 15.84 -1.69 2.64
CA LYS A 88 15.68 -1.48 1.20
C LYS A 88 15.46 -2.79 0.45
N ILE A 89 15.95 -3.91 0.99
CA ILE A 89 15.73 -5.23 0.41
C ILE A 89 14.61 -5.90 1.21
N PHE A 90 13.52 -6.20 0.53
CA PHE A 90 12.42 -7.00 1.05
C PHE A 90 12.60 -8.46 0.63
N LYS A 91 12.57 -9.35 1.61
CA LYS A 91 12.63 -10.80 1.40
C LYS A 91 11.29 -11.37 1.80
N VAL A 92 10.68 -12.14 0.91
CA VAL A 92 9.46 -12.88 1.22
C VAL A 92 9.86 -14.21 1.83
N THR A 93 9.55 -14.33 3.12
CA THR A 93 9.65 -15.55 3.91
C THR A 93 8.28 -15.86 4.52
N ASN A 94 8.14 -17.06 5.09
CA ASN A 94 6.93 -17.43 5.83
C ASN A 94 6.62 -16.41 6.94
N ASP A 95 7.65 -15.89 7.63
CA ASP A 95 7.48 -14.93 8.73
C ASP A 95 7.00 -13.54 8.26
N THR A 96 7.16 -13.22 6.96
CA THR A 96 6.67 -11.97 6.38
C THR A 96 5.29 -12.09 5.74
N MET A 97 4.78 -13.31 5.57
CA MET A 97 3.48 -13.59 4.95
C MET A 97 2.44 -13.92 6.02
N PHE A 98 1.70 -12.91 6.43
CA PHE A 98 0.67 -13.02 7.46
C PHE A 98 -0.56 -13.75 6.93
N ASN A 99 -1.12 -14.65 7.75
CA ASN A 99 -2.27 -15.49 7.39
C ASN A 99 -3.59 -15.05 8.05
N ASN A 100 -3.57 -13.96 8.82
CA ASN A 100 -4.73 -13.35 9.43
C ASN A 100 -4.64 -11.82 9.34
N TYR A 101 -5.80 -11.17 9.45
CA TYR A 101 -5.91 -9.72 9.27
C TYR A 101 -5.26 -8.96 10.43
N GLU A 102 -5.40 -9.44 11.65
CA GLU A 102 -4.96 -8.76 12.87
C GLU A 102 -3.44 -8.57 12.90
N ASP A 103 -2.68 -9.62 12.60
CA ASP A 103 -1.21 -9.55 12.55
C ASP A 103 -0.74 -8.67 11.37
N PHE A 104 -1.39 -8.83 10.20
CA PHE A 104 -1.10 -8.00 9.05
C PHE A 104 -1.39 -6.51 9.33
N GLU A 105 -2.48 -6.22 10.01
CA GLU A 105 -2.87 -4.87 10.38
C GLU A 105 -1.85 -4.23 11.32
N SER A 106 -1.40 -4.98 12.33
CA SER A 106 -0.34 -4.53 13.23
C SER A 106 0.94 -4.18 12.48
N GLU A 107 1.34 -5.02 11.53
CA GLU A 107 2.55 -4.81 10.72
C GLU A 107 2.41 -3.58 9.79
N VAL A 108 1.25 -3.38 9.17
CA VAL A 108 0.99 -2.19 8.34
C VAL A 108 1.07 -0.93 9.19
N LYS A 109 0.45 -0.91 10.39
CA LYS A 109 0.49 0.25 11.30
C LYS A 109 1.92 0.57 11.76
N ASP A 110 2.74 -0.46 12.03
CA ASP A 110 4.14 -0.27 12.39
C ASP A 110 4.95 0.34 11.23
N LYS A 111 4.88 -0.29 10.04
CA LYS A 111 5.71 0.09 8.89
C LYS A 111 5.27 1.37 8.16
N MET A 112 3.97 1.69 8.19
CA MET A 112 3.42 2.90 7.57
C MET A 112 3.56 4.14 8.47
N THR A 113 4.47 4.11 9.45
CA THR A 113 4.80 5.28 10.28
C THR A 113 5.91 6.11 9.63
N ILE A 114 5.63 7.38 9.32
CA ILE A 114 6.64 8.32 8.85
C ILE A 114 7.62 8.62 9.99
N VAL A 115 8.91 8.37 9.75
CA VAL A 115 9.94 8.66 10.74
C VAL A 115 10.59 10.02 10.45
N PRO A 116 10.42 11.03 11.32
CA PRO A 116 11.13 12.30 11.17
C PRO A 116 12.64 12.08 11.29
N ASN A 117 13.42 12.81 10.50
CA ASN A 117 14.89 12.73 10.42
C ASN A 117 15.48 11.48 9.76
N VAL A 118 14.68 10.55 9.24
CA VAL A 118 15.17 9.57 8.27
C VAL A 118 15.24 10.27 6.92
N SER A 119 16.44 10.63 6.50
CA SER A 119 16.65 10.99 5.11
C SER A 119 16.27 9.78 4.25
N PRO A 120 15.32 9.90 3.31
CA PRO A 120 15.08 8.83 2.36
C PRO A 120 16.42 8.68 1.67
N GLY A 121 17.02 7.49 1.77
CA GLY A 121 18.34 7.27 1.22
C GLY A 121 18.36 7.75 -0.23
N LYS A 122 19.52 8.14 -0.78
CA LYS A 122 19.63 8.53 -2.21
C LYS A 122 18.93 7.51 -3.14
N ASN A 123 18.85 6.25 -2.70
CA ASN A 123 18.13 5.18 -3.36
C ASN A 123 16.60 5.18 -3.13
N SER A 124 16.08 5.56 -1.95
CA SER A 124 14.63 5.68 -1.71
C SER A 124 14.02 6.80 -2.55
N ARG A 125 14.69 7.95 -2.66
CA ARG A 125 14.34 8.99 -3.64
C ARG A 125 14.47 8.53 -5.10
N ARG A 126 15.29 7.52 -5.38
CA ARG A 126 15.39 6.89 -6.71
C ARG A 126 14.42 5.72 -6.90
N LEU A 127 13.87 5.15 -5.82
CA LEU A 127 12.94 4.02 -5.83
C LEU A 127 11.53 4.48 -6.20
N SER A 128 11.08 5.66 -5.72
CA SER A 128 9.92 6.35 -6.32
C SER A 128 10.13 6.62 -7.79
N PHE A 129 11.34 7.07 -8.17
CA PHE A 129 11.67 7.44 -9.54
C PHE A 129 11.92 6.24 -10.47
N ARG A 130 12.05 5.02 -9.93
CA ARG A 130 12.38 3.83 -10.70
C ARG A 130 11.68 2.62 -10.08
N ALA A 131 10.38 2.49 -10.31
CA ALA A 131 9.68 1.21 -10.12
C ALA A 131 10.41 0.06 -10.86
N VAL A 132 11.20 0.37 -11.90
CA VAL A 132 12.19 -0.54 -12.57
C VAL A 132 13.11 -1.28 -11.61
N SER A 133 13.43 -0.66 -10.48
CA SER A 133 14.39 -1.19 -9.53
C SER A 133 13.74 -2.03 -8.44
N LEU A 134 12.41 -1.98 -8.27
CA LEU A 134 11.70 -2.78 -7.26
C LEU A 134 12.06 -4.28 -7.35
N PRO A 135 12.13 -4.90 -8.54
CA PRO A 135 12.54 -6.31 -8.64
C PRO A 135 13.97 -6.59 -8.13
N ARG A 136 14.89 -5.61 -8.10
CA ARG A 136 16.24 -5.79 -7.54
C ARG A 136 16.25 -5.80 -6.01
N TYR A 137 15.26 -5.16 -5.44
CA TYR A 137 15.10 -4.96 -3.99
C TYR A 137 14.09 -5.92 -3.40
N PHE A 138 13.54 -6.79 -4.23
CA PHE A 138 12.53 -7.76 -3.88
C PHE A 138 13.11 -9.17 -4.11
N LYS A 139 13.01 -10.06 -3.11
CA LYS A 139 13.47 -11.45 -3.23
C LYS A 139 12.41 -12.40 -2.68
N ASP A 140 11.91 -13.29 -3.54
CA ASP A 140 11.01 -14.37 -3.18
C ASP A 140 11.54 -15.69 -3.74
N GLU A 141 12.64 -16.17 -3.15
CA GLU A 141 13.30 -17.41 -3.59
C GLU A 141 12.43 -18.65 -3.34
N GLY A 142 11.50 -18.58 -2.39
CA GLY A 142 10.56 -19.65 -2.06
C GLY A 142 9.29 -19.66 -2.91
N HIS A 143 9.08 -18.67 -3.79
CA HIS A 143 7.81 -18.48 -4.52
C HIS A 143 6.59 -18.42 -3.59
N ASN A 144 6.76 -17.78 -2.44
CA ASN A 144 5.75 -17.66 -1.39
C ASN A 144 4.63 -16.69 -1.76
N ALA A 145 4.86 -15.78 -2.70
CA ALA A 145 3.87 -14.85 -3.21
C ALA A 145 3.55 -15.12 -4.69
N ASN A 146 2.28 -14.92 -5.06
CA ASN A 146 1.81 -15.02 -6.44
C ASN A 146 1.25 -13.70 -6.97
N CYS A 147 1.17 -12.69 -6.11
CA CYS A 147 0.53 -11.41 -6.37
C CYS A 147 1.37 -10.25 -5.82
N ILE A 148 1.40 -9.15 -6.56
CA ILE A 148 1.92 -7.86 -6.07
C ILE A 148 0.94 -6.73 -6.36
N VAL A 149 0.68 -5.92 -5.34
CA VAL A 149 -0.12 -4.71 -5.40
C VAL A 149 0.81 -3.53 -5.14
N PHE A 150 1.13 -2.79 -6.19
CA PHE A 150 1.98 -1.61 -6.13
C PHE A 150 1.13 -0.36 -5.95
N LEU A 151 1.27 0.33 -4.83
CA LEU A 151 0.53 1.56 -4.55
C LEU A 151 1.41 2.78 -4.80
N THR A 152 0.81 3.86 -5.29
CA THR A 152 1.53 5.13 -5.42
C THR A 152 0.62 6.35 -5.35
N ALA A 153 1.14 7.41 -4.74
CA ALA A 153 0.48 8.71 -4.65
C ALA A 153 1.20 9.83 -5.43
N VAL A 154 1.87 9.52 -6.56
CA VAL A 154 2.48 10.56 -7.40
C VAL A 154 1.42 11.42 -8.10
N ASN A 155 1.71 12.70 -8.26
CA ASN A 155 0.89 13.64 -9.05
C ASN A 155 1.27 13.68 -10.55
N ASN A 156 2.38 13.05 -10.96
CA ASN A 156 2.87 13.09 -12.33
C ASN A 156 3.47 11.74 -12.77
N VAL A 157 3.01 11.22 -13.91
CA VAL A 157 3.49 9.99 -14.56
C VAL A 157 4.98 10.03 -14.91
N ASN A 158 5.56 11.22 -15.10
CA ASN A 158 6.99 11.38 -15.40
C ASN A 158 7.88 10.90 -14.24
N ALA A 159 7.33 10.77 -13.03
CA ALA A 159 8.01 10.08 -11.92
C ALA A 159 8.31 8.61 -12.26
N PHE A 160 7.61 8.03 -13.23
CA PHE A 160 7.70 6.64 -13.67
C PHE A 160 8.16 6.48 -15.10
N GLU A 161 8.85 7.48 -15.67
CA GLU A 161 9.37 7.37 -17.02
C GLU A 161 10.33 6.16 -17.12
N ASN A 162 10.00 5.20 -18.00
CA ASN A 162 10.64 3.89 -18.14
C ASN A 162 10.49 2.93 -16.95
N ALA A 163 9.57 3.20 -16.02
CA ALA A 163 9.29 2.36 -14.87
C ALA A 163 8.41 1.17 -15.23
N THR A 164 8.92 -0.04 -15.04
CA THR A 164 8.18 -1.27 -15.27
C THR A 164 8.54 -2.27 -14.18
N LEU A 165 7.51 -2.82 -13.55
CA LEU A 165 7.61 -3.95 -12.66
C LEU A 165 7.93 -5.18 -13.51
N LYS A 166 9.15 -5.68 -13.38
CA LYS A 166 9.59 -6.92 -14.03
C LYS A 166 9.55 -8.03 -12.98
N THR A 167 8.38 -8.60 -12.74
CA THR A 167 8.24 -9.72 -11.80
C THR A 167 7.79 -10.99 -12.52
N SER A 168 7.87 -12.12 -11.82
CA SER A 168 7.33 -13.39 -12.25
C SER A 168 5.97 -13.69 -11.61
N PHE A 169 5.34 -12.70 -10.96
CA PHE A 169 4.04 -12.89 -10.33
C PHE A 169 2.97 -13.16 -11.38
N SER A 170 2.01 -14.01 -11.04
CA SER A 170 0.87 -14.28 -11.90
C SER A 170 -0.12 -13.11 -11.91
N LYS A 171 -0.12 -12.31 -10.83
CA LYS A 171 -0.99 -11.13 -10.65
C LYS A 171 -0.15 -9.90 -10.33
N GLU A 172 -0.21 -8.90 -11.21
CA GLU A 172 0.42 -7.61 -11.02
C GLU A 172 -0.67 -6.53 -11.02
N VAL A 173 -0.79 -5.75 -9.94
CA VAL A 173 -1.77 -4.67 -9.83
C VAL A 173 -1.04 -3.38 -9.47
N ALA A 174 -1.27 -2.30 -10.21
CA ALA A 174 -0.77 -0.97 -9.86
C ALA A 174 -1.93 -0.05 -9.50
N VAL A 175 -1.86 0.62 -8.36
CA VAL A 175 -2.91 1.50 -7.86
C VAL A 175 -2.40 2.92 -7.73
N SER A 176 -3.05 3.85 -8.43
CA SER A 176 -2.79 5.27 -8.30
C SER A 176 -3.79 5.93 -7.35
N LEU A 177 -3.29 6.40 -6.22
CA LEU A 177 -4.02 7.12 -5.17
C LEU A 177 -4.33 8.58 -5.52
N LYS A 178 -3.72 9.11 -6.60
CA LYS A 178 -3.95 10.46 -7.10
C LYS A 178 -4.57 10.46 -8.51
N SER A 179 -5.19 9.35 -8.90
CA SER A 179 -5.87 9.17 -10.19
C SER A 179 -4.98 9.40 -11.43
N VAL A 180 -3.69 9.14 -11.29
CA VAL A 180 -2.69 9.23 -12.35
C VAL A 180 -2.59 7.88 -13.10
N ASP A 181 -2.24 7.91 -14.39
CA ASP A 181 -2.07 6.69 -15.17
C ASP A 181 -0.78 5.95 -14.83
N VAL A 182 -0.89 4.74 -14.31
CA VAL A 182 0.24 3.90 -13.89
C VAL A 182 0.32 2.59 -14.68
N SER A 183 -0.36 2.51 -15.83
CA SER A 183 -0.40 1.32 -16.69
C SER A 183 0.99 0.89 -17.19
N SER A 184 1.90 1.83 -17.41
CA SER A 184 3.29 1.53 -17.81
C SER A 184 4.08 0.72 -16.78
N ILE A 185 3.67 0.78 -15.50
CA ILE A 185 4.33 0.05 -14.42
C ILE A 185 4.02 -1.44 -14.50
N VAL A 186 2.79 -1.81 -14.86
CA VAL A 186 2.32 -3.20 -14.89
C VAL A 186 1.80 -3.57 -16.28
N PRO A 187 2.68 -3.66 -17.31
CA PRO A 187 2.25 -3.86 -18.69
C PRO A 187 1.52 -5.18 -18.93
N LYS A 188 1.73 -6.19 -18.07
CA LYS A 188 1.02 -7.48 -18.09
C LYS A 188 -0.04 -7.61 -17.01
N GLY A 189 -0.20 -6.57 -16.19
CA GLY A 189 -1.10 -6.53 -15.05
C GLY A 189 -2.29 -5.58 -15.25
N GLU A 190 -2.89 -5.15 -14.14
CA GLU A 190 -4.04 -4.25 -14.14
C GLU A 190 -3.70 -2.96 -13.39
N ALA A 191 -3.91 -1.80 -14.03
CA ALA A 191 -3.70 -0.50 -13.43
C ALA A 191 -5.04 0.15 -13.05
N ILE A 192 -5.16 0.58 -11.79
CA ILE A 192 -6.39 1.10 -11.20
C ILE A 192 -6.16 2.52 -10.70
N LYS A 193 -7.04 3.43 -11.10
CA LYS A 193 -7.12 4.80 -10.59
C LYS A 193 -8.19 4.83 -9.51
N VAL A 194 -7.82 5.19 -8.29
CA VAL A 194 -8.80 5.35 -7.20
C VAL A 194 -9.21 6.81 -7.05
N SER A 195 -10.39 7.02 -6.46
CA SER A 195 -10.91 8.35 -6.17
C SER A 195 -10.15 9.02 -5.01
N ARG A 196 -10.21 10.36 -4.95
CA ARG A 196 -9.72 11.11 -3.76
C ARG A 196 -10.61 10.74 -2.57
N GLY A 197 -10.00 10.19 -1.52
CA GLY A 197 -10.73 9.67 -0.37
C GLY A 197 -11.42 8.34 -0.67
N TYR A 198 -10.74 7.48 -1.44
CA TYR A 198 -11.11 6.13 -1.88
C TYR A 198 -12.31 5.47 -1.15
N THR A 199 -13.17 4.85 -1.96
CA THR A 199 -14.44 4.27 -1.54
C THR A 199 -14.36 2.75 -1.40
N LYS A 200 -15.44 2.13 -0.91
CA LYS A 200 -15.58 0.66 -0.97
C LYS A 200 -15.52 0.14 -2.41
N ASP A 201 -16.08 0.88 -3.37
CA ASP A 201 -16.00 0.51 -4.79
C ASP A 201 -14.55 0.54 -5.31
N ASP A 202 -13.71 1.44 -4.79
CA ASP A 202 -12.27 1.46 -5.10
C ASP A 202 -11.58 0.18 -4.58
N VAL A 203 -11.90 -0.25 -3.35
CA VAL A 203 -11.42 -1.50 -2.77
C VAL A 203 -11.86 -2.71 -3.60
N ASP A 204 -13.15 -2.78 -3.95
CA ASP A 204 -13.72 -3.88 -4.72
C ASP A 204 -13.10 -3.99 -6.13
N ARG A 205 -12.79 -2.86 -6.76
CA ARG A 205 -12.07 -2.85 -8.05
C ARG A 205 -10.65 -3.41 -7.92
N VAL A 206 -9.91 -3.04 -6.87
CA VAL A 206 -8.58 -3.58 -6.62
C VAL A 206 -8.64 -5.07 -6.31
N MET A 207 -9.58 -5.49 -5.47
CA MET A 207 -9.80 -6.91 -5.18
C MET A 207 -10.14 -7.71 -6.44
N LYS A 208 -10.99 -7.17 -7.33
CA LYS A 208 -11.29 -7.83 -8.59
C LYS A 208 -10.04 -8.05 -9.45
N ALA A 209 -9.13 -7.08 -9.52
CA ALA A 209 -7.87 -7.22 -10.25
C ALA A 209 -6.92 -8.24 -9.60
N ILE A 210 -6.89 -8.32 -8.27
CA ILE A 210 -6.09 -9.31 -7.54
C ILE A 210 -6.57 -10.75 -7.83
N LEU A 211 -7.89 -10.94 -7.96
CA LEU A 211 -8.50 -12.27 -8.06
C LEU A 211 -8.70 -12.81 -9.47
N LYS A 212 -8.46 -11.99 -10.48
CA LYS A 212 -8.65 -12.31 -11.90
C LYS A 212 -7.44 -13.05 -12.42
#